data_AF-A0A0Q1AYK8-F1
#
_entry.id   AF-A0A0Q1AYK8-F1
#
_cell.length_a   1.000
_cell.length_b   1.000
_cell.length_c   1.000
_cell.angle_alpha   90.00
_cell.angle_beta   90.00
_cell.angle_gamma   90.00
#
_symmetry.space_group_name_H-M   'P 1'
#
loop_
_entity.id
_entity.type
_entity.pdbx_description
1 polymer ?
#
loop_
_entity_poly.entity_id
_entity_poly.type
_entity_poly.pdbx_seq_one_letter_code
_entity_poly.pdbx_strand_id
1 'polypeptide(L)' 'MNVFEKEVQSKRNDAVDSAVGFIVSFGFFATMFIIATLIEFFGR' A
#
# COMPACT_ATOMS: atom_id res chain seq x y z
N MET A 1 8.25 22.28 24.45
CA MET A 1 6.97 21.82 23.86
C MET A 1 5.90 22.86 24.20
N ASN A 2 5.47 23.64 23.21
CA ASN A 2 4.43 24.68 23.39
C ASN A 2 3.03 24.05 23.23
N VAL A 3 1.97 24.83 23.47
CA VAL A 3 0.57 24.35 23.37
C VAL A 3 0.14 23.95 21.95
N PHE A 4 0.93 24.30 20.93
CA PHE A 4 0.62 24.08 19.53
C PHE A 4 1.27 22.80 18.97
N GLU A 5 2.29 22.25 19.64
CA GLU A 5 3.03 21.07 19.19
C GLU A 5 2.50 19.73 19.72
N LYS A 6 1.34 19.71 20.39
CA LYS A 6 0.83 18.46 21.00
C LYS A 6 0.27 17.44 19.99
N GLU A 7 -0.16 17.88 18.82
CA GLU A 7 -0.92 17.06 17.86
C GLU A 7 -0.47 17.24 16.39
N VAL A 8 0.81 17.54 16.15
CA VAL A 8 1.33 17.74 14.78
C VAL A 8 1.72 16.43 14.08
N GLN A 9 1.91 15.36 14.86
CA GLN A 9 2.40 14.07 14.36
C GLN A 9 1.27 13.04 14.32
N SER A 10 1.12 12.36 13.18
CA SER A 10 0.28 11.17 13.06
C SER A 10 0.61 10.21 14.21
N LYS A 11 -0.41 9.78 14.96
CA LYS A 11 -0.25 8.80 16.06
C LYS A 11 -0.07 7.36 15.54
N ARG A 12 -0.11 7.14 14.23
CA ARG A 12 0.07 5.83 13.59
C ARG A 12 1.57 5.56 13.39
N ASN A 13 2.01 4.31 13.52
CA ASN A 13 3.43 3.99 13.45
C ASN A 13 3.93 3.87 11.99
N ASP A 14 5.17 4.28 11.76
CA ASP A 14 5.78 4.33 10.42
C ASP A 14 5.81 2.98 9.69
N ALA A 15 5.90 1.86 10.41
CA ALA A 15 5.91 0.53 9.80
C ALA A 15 4.53 0.20 9.20
N VAL A 16 3.44 0.58 9.87
CA VAL A 16 2.08 0.39 9.34
C VAL A 16 1.83 1.32 8.16
N ASP A 17 2.24 2.58 8.25
CA ASP A 17 2.07 3.56 7.17
C ASP A 17 2.85 3.14 5.92
N SER A 18 4.09 2.68 6.11
CA SER A 18 4.93 2.15 5.02
C SER A 18 4.37 0.86 4.44
N ALA A 19 3.88 -0.06 5.28
CA ALA A 19 3.27 -1.30 4.82
C ALA A 19 2.00 -1.05 4.01
N VAL A 20 1.13 -0.14 4.46
CA VAL A 20 -0.08 0.24 3.73
C VAL A 20 0.29 0.88 2.38
N GLY A 21 1.24 1.81 2.37
CA GLY A 21 1.72 2.43 1.13
C GLY A 21 2.25 1.41 0.12
N PHE A 22 3.04 0.45 0.59
CA PHE A 22 3.57 -0.62 -0.26
C PHE A 22 2.47 -1.57 -0.75
N ILE A 23 1.64 -2.12 0.14
CA ILE A 23 0.65 -3.16 -0.17
C ILE A 23 -0.42 -2.63 -1.13
N VAL A 24 -0.88 -1.39 -0.96
CA VAL A 24 -1.91 -0.83 -1.84
C VAL A 24 -1.39 -0.72 -3.28
N SER A 25 -0.20 -0.15 -3.49
CA SER A 25 0.37 -0.01 -4.82
C SER A 25 0.81 -1.35 -5.41
N PHE A 26 1.58 -2.14 -4.65
CA PHE A 26 2.07 -3.45 -5.11
C PHE A 26 0.91 -4.40 -5.40
N GLY A 27 -0.05 -4.51 -4.49
CA GLY A 27 -1.21 -5.39 -4.63
C GLY A 27 -2.05 -5.06 -5.85
N PHE A 28 -2.27 -3.78 -6.16
CA PHE A 28 -2.99 -3.36 -7.37
C PHE A 28 -2.30 -3.87 -8.64
N PHE A 29 -1.02 -3.55 -8.82
CA PHE A 29 -0.29 -3.93 -10.02
C PHE A 29 -0.03 -5.44 -10.11
N ALA A 30 0.26 -6.09 -8.98
CA ALA A 30 0.42 -7.54 -8.91
C ALA A 30 -0.88 -8.26 -9.29
N THR A 31 -2.04 -7.77 -8.84
CA THR A 31 -3.34 -8.33 -9.21
C THR A 31 -3.59 -8.21 -10.70
N MET A 32 -3.35 -7.04 -11.29
CA MET A 32 -3.48 -6.82 -12.74
C MET A 32 -2.56 -7.76 -13.53
N PHE A 33 -1.30 -7.90 -13.10
CA PHE A 33 -0.35 -8.81 -13.71
C PHE A 33 -0.82 -10.27 -13.64
N ILE A 34 -1.24 -10.73 -12.45
CA ILE A 34 -1.75 -12.09 -12.26
C ILE A 34 -2.94 -12.35 -13.19
N ILE A 35 -3.92 -11.44 -13.24
CA ILE A 35 -5.07 -11.58 -14.12
C ILE A 35 -4.63 -11.70 -15.59
N ALA A 36 -3.72 -10.84 -16.05
CA ALA A 36 -3.19 -10.90 -17.40
C ALA A 36 -2.48 -12.23 -17.69
N THR A 37 -1.65 -12.71 -16.77
CA THR A 37 -0.97 -14.00 -16.89
C THR A 37 -1.94 -15.17 -16.93
N LEU A 38 -3.00 -15.16 -16.11
CA LEU A 38 -4.02 -16.20 -16.13
C LEU A 38 -4.79 -16.21 -17.45
N ILE A 39 -5.12 -15.04 -17.99
CA ILE A 39 -5.76 -14.92 -19.31
C ILE A 39 -4.84 -15.46 -20.41
N GLU A 40 -3.54 -15.12 -20.40
CA GLU A 40 -2.59 -15.67 -21.37
C GLU A 40 -2.44 -17.18 -21.23
N PHE A 41 -2.38 -17.69 -20.00
CA PHE A 41 -2.16 -19.10 -19.72
C PHE A 41 -3.36 -19.98 -20.12
N PHE A 42 -4.59 -19.53 -19.84
CA PHE A 42 -5.82 -20.27 -20.14
C PHE A 42 -6.47 -19.92 -21.48
N GLY A 43 -6.11 -18.78 -22.07
CA GLY A 43 -6.65 -18.30 -23.34
C GLY A 43 -5.82 -18.69 -24.58
N ARG A 44 -4.68 -19.36 -24.39
CA ARG A 44 -4.01 -20.15 -25.43
C ARG A 44 -4.73 -21.49 -25.63
#